data_AF-A0ABD0QVS1-F1
#
_entry.id   AF-A0ABD0QVS1-F1
#
_cell.length_a   1.000
_cell.length_b   1.000
_cell.length_c   1.000
_cell.angle_alpha   90.00
_cell.angle_beta   90.00
_cell.angle_gamma   90.00
#
_symmetry.space_group_name_H-M   'P 1'
#
loop_
_entity.id
_entity.type
_entity.pdbx_description
1 polymer ?
#
loop_
_entity_poly.entity_id
_entity_poly.type
_entity_poly.pdbx_seq_one_letter_code
_entity_poly.pdbx_strand_id
1 'polypeptide(L)'
;VCAMATAKLNGILQTKTVDSQDEACYLLGRVEGILRRSVNEERTEETYSFLVPLLRTLLSKVHKLLYMELHLPSLPDTNGSPSFFEDFQLYCSSPEWR
;
A
#
# COMPACT_ATOMS: atom_id res chain seq x y z
N VAL A 1 2.54 14.96 12.88
CA VAL A 1 2.20 13.81 13.76
C VAL A 1 2.02 12.50 12.98
N CYS A 2 1.43 12.51 11.77
CA CYS A 2 1.26 11.29 10.95
C CYS A 2 2.58 10.63 10.50
N ALA A 3 3.59 11.40 10.07
CA ALA A 3 4.87 10.85 9.57
C ALA A 3 5.53 9.82 10.51
N MET A 4 5.70 10.17 11.79
CA MET A 4 6.34 9.29 12.77
C MET A 4 5.49 8.06 13.10
N ALA A 5 4.16 8.21 13.15
CA ALA A 5 3.26 7.10 13.40
C ALA A 5 3.32 6.09 12.25
N THR A 6 3.24 6.56 11.00
CA THR A 6 3.31 5.72 9.81
C THR A 6 4.68 5.06 9.66
N ALA A 7 5.77 5.77 9.97
CA ALA A 7 7.12 5.20 9.98
C ALA A 7 7.27 4.06 11.02
N LYS A 8 6.74 4.26 12.23
CA LYS A 8 6.74 3.21 13.27
C LYS A 8 5.89 2.01 12.86
N LEU A 9 4.70 2.24 12.31
CA LEU A 9 3.84 1.18 11.78
C LEU A 9 4.56 0.39 10.67
N ASN A 10 5.26 1.09 9.77
CA ASN A 10 6.04 0.44 8.72
C ASN A 10 7.17 -0.43 9.30
N GLY A 11 7.89 0.07 10.31
CA GLY A 11 8.92 -0.72 11.00
C GLY A 11 8.36 -1.98 11.67
N ILE A 12 7.19 -1.87 12.31
CA ILE A 12 6.48 -3.04 12.87
C ILE A 12 6.09 -4.00 11.74
N LEU A 13 5.49 -3.50 10.66
CA LEU A 13 5.04 -4.33 9.54
C LEU A 13 6.21 -5.07 8.88
N GLN A 14 7.36 -4.42 8.69
CA GLN A 14 8.58 -5.02 8.14
C GLN A 14 8.99 -6.28 8.91
N THR A 15 8.92 -6.24 10.24
CA THR A 15 9.32 -7.34 11.13
C THR A 15 8.20 -8.35 11.41
N LYS A 16 6.94 -7.97 11.21
CA LYS A 16 5.78 -8.84 11.40
C LYS A 16 5.61 -9.80 10.22
N THR A 17 5.28 -11.06 10.50
CA THR A 17 4.78 -12.02 9.50
C THR A 17 3.28 -11.82 9.26
N VAL A 18 2.83 -12.05 8.03
CA VAL A 18 1.40 -12.01 7.65
C VAL A 18 1.12 -13.34 6.98
N ASP A 19 0.46 -14.23 7.72
CA ASP A 19 0.44 -15.67 7.39
C ASP A 19 -0.95 -16.17 6.98
N SER A 20 -1.98 -15.32 7.04
CA SER A 20 -3.35 -15.67 6.64
C SER A 20 -3.94 -14.65 5.67
N GLN A 21 -4.78 -15.13 4.75
CA GLN A 21 -5.49 -14.28 3.80
C GLN A 21 -6.43 -13.30 4.52
N ASP A 22 -7.11 -13.73 5.58
CA ASP A 22 -8.00 -12.87 6.37
C ASP A 22 -7.26 -11.68 6.98
N GLU A 23 -6.09 -11.93 7.58
CA GLU A 23 -5.25 -10.86 8.12
C GLU A 23 -4.74 -9.93 7.01
N ALA A 24 -4.27 -10.50 5.90
CA ALA A 24 -3.79 -9.73 4.76
C ALA A 24 -4.88 -8.81 4.19
N CYS A 25 -6.09 -9.35 3.97
CA CYS A 25 -7.26 -8.60 3.50
C CYS A 25 -7.68 -7.53 4.51
N TYR A 26 -7.68 -7.84 5.80
CA TYR A 26 -7.99 -6.87 6.84
C TYR A 26 -6.99 -5.70 6.85
N LEU A 27 -5.68 -5.99 6.86
CA LEU A 27 -4.64 -4.96 6.83
C LEU A 27 -4.73 -4.13 5.55
N LEU A 28 -4.88 -4.77 4.40
CA LEU A 28 -4.97 -4.09 3.11
C LEU A 28 -6.20 -3.18 3.04
N GLY A 29 -7.38 -3.70 3.41
CA GLY A 29 -8.62 -2.92 3.43
C GLY A 29 -8.57 -1.73 4.41
N ARG A 30 -7.89 -1.88 5.55
CA ARG A 30 -7.71 -0.77 6.51
C ARG A 30 -6.81 0.32 5.95
N VAL A 31 -5.74 -0.02 5.23
CA VAL A 31 -4.82 0.97 4.65
C VAL A 31 -5.40 1.59 3.37
N GLU A 32 -6.08 0.80 2.53
CA GLU A 32 -6.79 1.29 1.34
C GLU A 32 -7.81 2.36 1.70
N GLY A 33 -8.61 2.15 2.74
CA GLY A 33 -9.61 3.13 3.15
C GLY A 33 -9.02 4.48 3.58
N ILE A 34 -7.76 4.51 4.04
CA ILE A 34 -7.02 5.74 4.34
C ILE A 34 -6.44 6.32 3.04
N LEU A 35 -5.79 5.48 2.23
CA LEU A 35 -5.22 5.84 0.93
C LEU A 35 -6.25 6.52 0.02
N ARG A 36 -7.45 5.96 -0.09
CA ARG A 36 -8.53 6.51 -0.91
C ARG A 36 -8.92 7.91 -0.48
N ARG A 37 -8.88 8.23 0.82
CA ARG A 37 -9.12 9.60 1.30
C ARG A 37 -7.95 10.50 0.93
N SER A 38 -6.73 10.01 1.09
CA SER A 38 -5.50 10.77 0.82
C SER A 38 -5.26 11.10 -0.66
N VAL A 39 -5.72 10.26 -1.58
CA VAL A 39 -5.55 10.48 -3.03
C VAL A 39 -6.65 11.38 -3.60
N ASN A 40 -7.86 11.35 -3.05
CA ASN A 40 -9.00 12.14 -3.55
C ASN A 40 -9.05 13.58 -3.00
N GLU A 41 -8.32 13.87 -1.93
CA GLU A 41 -8.24 15.22 -1.34
C GLU A 41 -6.94 15.91 -1.78
N GLU A 42 -7.05 17.03 -2.51
CA GLU A 42 -5.88 17.81 -2.98
C GLU A 42 -4.94 18.27 -1.84
N ARG A 43 -5.41 18.25 -0.58
CA ARG A 43 -4.64 18.71 0.59
C ARG A 43 -3.86 17.61 1.31
N THR A 44 -3.80 16.39 0.79
CA THR A 44 -3.25 15.22 1.51
C THR A 44 -2.08 14.52 0.82
N GLU A 45 -1.38 15.19 -0.11
CA GLU A 45 -0.13 14.70 -0.73
C GLU A 45 0.91 14.30 0.34
N GLU A 46 1.04 15.08 1.42
CA GLU A 46 1.90 14.72 2.55
C GLU A 46 1.49 13.38 3.18
N THR A 47 0.18 13.15 3.36
CA THR A 47 -0.32 11.90 3.93
C THR A 47 -0.03 10.72 3.00
N TYR A 48 -0.25 10.89 1.70
CA TYR A 48 0.13 9.89 0.70
C TYR A 48 1.62 9.56 0.80
N SER A 49 2.49 10.57 0.90
CA SER A 49 3.94 10.34 1.01
C SER A 49 4.37 9.54 2.22
N PHE A 50 3.67 9.69 3.35
CA PHE A 50 3.92 8.86 4.53
C PHE A 50 3.37 7.43 4.36
N LEU A 51 2.28 7.25 3.62
CA LEU A 51 1.61 5.96 3.41
C LEU A 51 2.32 5.07 2.38
N VAL A 52 2.93 5.64 1.34
CA VAL A 52 3.56 4.88 0.25
C VAL A 52 4.56 3.82 0.76
N PRO A 53 5.50 4.13 1.67
CA PRO A 53 6.43 3.11 2.21
C PRO A 53 5.72 1.98 2.96
N LEU A 54 4.64 2.29 3.68
CA LEU A 54 3.82 1.30 4.40
C LEU A 54 3.07 0.40 3.42
N LEU A 55 2.42 0.99 2.41
CA LEU A 55 1.70 0.27 1.35
C LEU A 55 2.63 -0.63 0.56
N ARG A 56 3.79 -0.11 0.14
CA ARG A 56 4.82 -0.89 -0.55
C ARG A 56 5.22 -2.13 0.24
N THR A 57 5.49 -1.96 1.54
CA THR A 57 5.86 -3.07 2.44
C THR A 57 4.72 -4.07 2.60
N LEU A 58 3.48 -3.59 2.76
CA LEU A 58 2.31 -4.45 2.89
C LEU A 58 2.08 -5.27 1.63
N LEU A 59 2.02 -4.61 0.47
CA LEU A 59 1.80 -5.22 -0.84
C LEU A 59 2.86 -6.29 -1.12
N SER A 60 4.14 -5.98 -0.88
CA SER A 60 5.23 -6.96 -1.03
C SER A 60 5.02 -8.23 -0.18
N LYS A 61 4.54 -8.08 1.05
CA LYS A 61 4.25 -9.21 1.96
C LYS A 61 3.04 -10.03 1.54
N VAL A 62 1.96 -9.36 1.12
CA VAL A 62 0.69 -10.05 0.80
C VAL A 62 0.60 -10.50 -0.66
N HIS A 63 1.52 -10.06 -1.53
CA HIS A 63 1.50 -10.32 -2.98
C HIS A 63 1.29 -11.80 -3.32
N LYS A 64 2.12 -12.67 -2.74
CA LYS A 64 2.02 -14.11 -2.96
C LYS A 64 0.82 -14.74 -2.24
N LEU A 65 0.52 -14.26 -1.04
CA LEU A 65 -0.55 -14.81 -0.19
C LEU A 65 -1.94 -14.58 -0.77
N LEU A 66 -2.14 -13.44 -1.43
CA LEU A 66 -3.39 -13.03 -2.07
C LEU A 66 -3.38 -13.26 -3.59
N TYR A 67 -2.37 -13.95 -4.13
CA TYR A 67 -2.23 -14.22 -5.56
C TYR A 67 -2.40 -12.97 -6.44
N MET A 68 -1.80 -11.85 -6.01
CA MET A 68 -2.02 -10.54 -6.64
C MET A 68 -1.62 -10.52 -8.12
N GLU A 69 -0.63 -11.30 -8.55
CA GLU A 69 -0.25 -11.41 -9.96
C GLU A 69 -1.42 -11.89 -10.85
N LEU A 70 -2.35 -12.69 -10.31
CA LEU A 70 -3.52 -13.18 -11.04
C LEU A 70 -4.67 -12.17 -11.08
N HIS A 71 -4.78 -11.32 -10.07
CA HIS A 71 -5.93 -10.43 -9.87
C HIS A 71 -5.64 -8.97 -10.17
N LEU A 72 -4.37 -8.56 -10.03
CA LEU A 72 -3.85 -7.20 -10.16
C LEU A 72 -2.60 -7.19 -11.06
N PRO A 73 -2.69 -7.68 -12.32
CA PRO A 73 -1.53 -7.80 -13.21
C PRO A 73 -0.86 -6.46 -13.57
N SER A 74 -1.55 -5.33 -13.38
CA SER A 74 -1.02 -3.99 -13.67
C SER A 74 -0.45 -3.31 -12.41
N LEU A 75 -0.41 -3.99 -11.26
CA LEU A 75 0.15 -3.47 -10.02
C LEU A 75 1.64 -3.12 -10.20
N PRO A 76 2.09 -1.89 -9.84
CA PRO A 76 3.48 -1.51 -9.94
C PRO A 76 4.41 -2.37 -9.09
N ASP A 77 5.64 -2.58 -9.57
CA ASP A 77 6.62 -3.40 -8.85
C ASP A 77 6.98 -2.79 -7.49
N THR A 78 6.68 -3.53 -6.43
CA THR A 78 6.95 -3.15 -5.04
C THR A 78 8.42 -3.34 -4.66
N ASN A 79 9.26 -3.96 -5.49
CA ASN A 79 10.68 -4.21 -5.22
C ASN A 79 11.58 -3.29 -6.07
N GLY A 80 12.39 -2.45 -5.41
CA GLY A 80 13.45 -1.68 -6.06
C GLY A 80 13.07 -0.58 -7.05
N SER A 81 11.81 -0.48 -7.53
CA SER A 81 11.43 0.58 -8.49
C SER A 81 11.60 1.98 -7.89
N PRO A 82 12.31 2.91 -8.58
CA PRO A 82 12.43 4.31 -8.17
C PRO A 82 11.16 5.13 -8.45
N SER A 83 10.30 4.68 -9.36
CA SER A 83 9.05 5.35 -9.76
C SER A 83 7.80 4.81 -9.07
N PHE A 84 7.96 3.86 -8.12
CA PHE A 84 6.81 3.25 -7.43
C PHE A 84 5.85 4.29 -6.84
N PHE A 85 6.38 5.42 -6.37
CA PHE A 85 5.56 6.49 -5.81
C PHE A 85 4.56 7.06 -6.83
N GLU A 86 5.03 7.52 -7.99
CA GLU A 86 4.17 8.10 -9.02
C GLU A 86 3.31 7.03 -9.70
N ASP A 87 3.91 5.88 -10.02
CA ASP A 87 3.23 4.78 -10.70
C ASP A 87 2.07 4.25 -9.86
N PHE A 88 2.29 4.08 -8.55
CA PHE A 88 1.25 3.61 -7.64
C PHE A 88 0.14 4.64 -7.44
N GLN A 89 0.48 5.94 -7.41
CA GLN A 89 -0.52 7.00 -7.30
C GLN A 89 -1.47 6.99 -8.51
N LEU A 90 -0.91 6.86 -9.72
CA LEU A 90 -1.68 6.74 -10.94
C LEU A 90 -2.51 5.45 -10.94
N TYR A 91 -1.90 4.34 -10.55
CA TYR A 91 -2.55 3.02 -10.48
C TYR A 91 -3.76 3.01 -9.55
N CYS A 92 -3.73 3.74 -8.44
CA CYS A 92 -4.87 3.85 -7.51
C CYS A 92 -6.14 4.43 -8.16
N SER A 93 -6.02 5.13 -9.29
CA SER A 93 -7.17 5.66 -10.05
C SER A 93 -7.71 4.68 -11.09
N SER A 94 -6.99 3.58 -11.35
CA SER A 94 -7.37 2.57 -12.32
C SER A 94 -8.63 1.80 -11.90
N PRO A 95 -9.36 1.18 -12.84
CA PRO A 95 -10.43 0.25 -12.50
C PRO A 95 -9.94 -1.04 -11.84
N GLU A 96 -8.69 -1.45 -12.07
CA GLU A 96 -8.14 -2.70 -11.51
C GLU A 96 -7.99 -2.62 -9.99
N TRP A 97 -7.65 -1.43 -9.47
CA TRP A 97 -7.52 -1.18 -8.04
C TRP A 97 -8.86 -0.92 -7.32
N ARG A 98 -9.94 -0.56 -8.05
CA ARG A 98 -11.24 -0.17 -7.50
C ARG A 98 -12.20 -1.34 -7.36
#